data_AF-A0A223D5Y7-F1
#
_entry.id   AF-A0A223D5Y7-F1
#
_cell.length_a   1.000
_cell.length_b   1.000
_cell.length_c   1.000
_cell.angle_alpha   90.00
_cell.angle_beta   90.00
_cell.angle_gamma   90.00
#
_symmetry.space_group_name_H-M   'P 1'
#
loop_
_entity.id
_entity.type
_entity.pdbx_description
1 polymer ?
#
loop_
_entity_poly.entity_id
_entity_poly.type
_entity_poly.pdbx_seq_one_letter_code
_entity_poly.pdbx_strand_id
1 'polypeptide(L)'
;MEERYYLALGYGGDRGASAWFEWNFRCLIGQENKADFAARDKFIQDFVSATENGQEYVIGASDPSASYVRTFAEFGKRAVTERDDLFIFFILEDATVSNNQFRIYLKKDDPEAELPEYQIYCDGFDVPRDALVWMQEQVGCRFYVTEDRSEMMIEFPYQGPEELPVIQ
;
A
#
# COMPACT_ATOMS: atom_id res chain seq x y z
N MET A 1 11.10 -7.00 -22.28
CA MET A 1 11.98 -6.18 -21.43
C MET A 1 12.16 -6.96 -20.14
N GLU A 2 13.38 -7.06 -19.62
CA GLU A 2 13.58 -7.61 -18.27
C GLU A 2 12.90 -6.66 -17.27
N GLU A 3 12.14 -7.22 -16.33
CA GLU A 3 11.53 -6.43 -15.25
C GLU A 3 12.66 -5.83 -14.40
N ARG A 4 12.68 -4.50 -14.27
CA ARG A 4 13.69 -3.80 -13.47
C ARG A 4 13.41 -3.89 -11.97
N TYR A 5 12.13 -3.86 -11.60
CA TYR A 5 11.68 -3.91 -10.22
C TYR A 5 10.53 -4.89 -10.07
N TYR A 6 10.52 -5.61 -8.94
CA TYR A 6 9.38 -6.36 -8.45
C TYR A 6 8.66 -5.53 -7.39
N LEU A 7 7.33 -5.53 -7.43
CA LEU A 7 6.50 -4.87 -6.43
C LEU A 7 5.90 -5.90 -5.47
N ALA A 8 5.90 -5.58 -4.18
CA ALA A 8 5.11 -6.30 -3.20
C ALA A 8 4.37 -5.34 -2.26
N LEU A 9 3.25 -5.82 -1.75
CA LEU A 9 2.34 -5.10 -0.84
C LEU A 9 2.54 -5.66 0.57
N GLY A 10 2.93 -4.80 1.51
CA GLY A 10 3.34 -5.19 2.84
C GLY A 10 2.46 -4.59 3.93
N TYR A 11 2.14 -5.38 4.95
CA TYR A 11 1.44 -4.89 6.14
C TYR A 11 1.93 -5.60 7.41
N GLY A 12 1.75 -4.98 8.56
CA GLY A 12 2.08 -5.54 9.87
C GLY A 12 1.51 -4.72 11.01
N GLY A 13 1.75 -5.15 12.26
CA GLY A 13 1.23 -4.50 13.46
C GLY A 13 1.00 -5.49 14.59
N ASP A 14 0.06 -5.19 15.49
CA ASP A 14 -0.48 -6.23 16.37
C ASP A 14 -1.16 -7.33 15.53
N ARG A 15 -1.22 -8.55 16.06
CA ARG A 15 -1.81 -9.70 15.34
C ARG A 15 -3.26 -9.43 14.93
N GLY A 16 -4.03 -8.76 15.77
CA GLY A 16 -5.44 -8.47 15.52
C GLY A 16 -5.67 -7.40 14.45
N ALA A 17 -4.82 -6.39 14.37
CA ALA A 17 -4.85 -5.32 13.37
C ALA A 17 -4.46 -5.90 12.02
N SER A 18 -3.37 -6.66 11.99
CA SER A 18 -2.86 -7.34 10.80
C SER A 18 -3.90 -8.33 10.25
N ALA A 19 -4.50 -9.15 11.11
CA ALA A 19 -5.56 -10.09 10.72
C ALA A 19 -6.81 -9.37 10.19
N TRP A 20 -7.22 -8.28 10.86
CA TRP A 20 -8.36 -7.48 10.43
C TRP A 20 -8.12 -6.85 9.06
N PHE A 21 -6.94 -6.27 8.85
CA PHE A 21 -6.58 -5.63 7.60
C PHE A 21 -6.56 -6.65 6.45
N GLU A 22 -5.84 -7.76 6.62
CA GLU A 22 -5.72 -8.81 5.61
C GLU A 22 -7.09 -9.37 5.21
N TRP A 23 -7.95 -9.67 6.18
CA TRP A 23 -9.30 -10.15 5.91
C TRP A 23 -10.10 -9.14 5.06
N ASN A 24 -10.12 -7.88 5.48
CA ASN A 24 -10.91 -6.87 4.78
C ASN A 24 -10.37 -6.57 3.38
N PHE A 25 -9.05 -6.55 3.23
CA PHE A 25 -8.38 -6.37 1.96
C PHE A 25 -8.73 -7.54 1.01
N ARG A 26 -8.59 -8.79 1.47
CA ARG A 26 -8.99 -10.00 0.72
C ARG A 26 -10.44 -9.97 0.27
N CYS A 27 -11.36 -9.60 1.17
CA CYS A 27 -12.76 -9.46 0.82
C CYS A 27 -13.00 -8.37 -0.23
N LEU A 28 -12.22 -7.28 -0.22
CA LEU A 28 -12.32 -6.21 -1.20
C LEU A 28 -11.87 -6.69 -2.59
N ILE A 29 -10.79 -7.47 -2.64
CA ILE A 29 -10.27 -8.06 -3.89
C ILE A 29 -10.95 -9.39 -4.27
N GLY A 30 -11.98 -9.81 -3.53
CA GLY A 30 -12.91 -10.88 -3.90
C GLY A 30 -12.56 -12.30 -3.47
N GLN A 31 -11.57 -12.50 -2.60
CA GLN A 31 -11.22 -13.86 -2.14
C GLN A 31 -12.27 -14.46 -1.19
N GLU A 32 -13.06 -13.64 -0.47
CA GLU A 32 -14.05 -14.09 0.53
C GLU A 32 -15.30 -13.17 0.67
N ASN A 33 -16.41 -13.70 1.21
CA ASN A 33 -17.67 -12.98 1.43
C ASN A 33 -17.73 -12.27 2.80
N LYS A 34 -17.89 -10.94 2.81
CA LYS A 34 -17.97 -10.13 4.05
C LYS A 34 -19.13 -10.48 4.98
N ALA A 35 -20.19 -11.11 4.49
CA ALA A 35 -21.36 -11.49 5.29
C ALA A 35 -21.18 -12.82 6.04
N ASP A 36 -20.11 -13.58 5.75
CA ASP A 36 -19.85 -14.86 6.42
C ASP A 36 -19.05 -14.65 7.72
N PHE A 37 -19.78 -14.38 8.81
CA PHE A 37 -19.19 -14.14 10.13
C PHE A 37 -18.42 -15.37 10.66
N ALA A 38 -18.87 -16.59 10.35
CA ALA A 38 -18.23 -17.80 10.85
C ALA A 38 -16.88 -18.04 10.15
N ALA A 39 -16.81 -17.84 8.83
CA ALA A 39 -15.55 -17.90 8.09
C ALA A 39 -14.57 -16.84 8.56
N ARG A 40 -15.05 -15.61 8.77
CA ARG A 40 -14.25 -14.50 9.32
C ARG A 40 -13.64 -14.86 10.66
N ASP A 41 -14.45 -15.30 11.62
CA ASP A 41 -13.98 -15.60 12.97
C ASP A 41 -12.96 -16.73 12.96
N LYS A 42 -13.19 -17.75 12.12
CA LYS A 42 -12.24 -18.84 11.90
C LYS A 42 -10.92 -18.34 11.30
N PHE A 43 -10.97 -17.54 10.23
CA PHE A 43 -9.77 -16.97 9.61
C PHE A 43 -8.97 -16.14 10.62
N ILE A 44 -9.64 -15.26 11.38
CA ILE A 44 -8.96 -14.40 12.36
C ILE A 44 -8.31 -15.26 13.44
N GLN A 45 -9.00 -16.29 13.96
CA GLN A 45 -8.41 -17.20 14.95
C GLN A 45 -7.19 -17.94 14.40
N ASP A 46 -7.32 -18.53 13.21
CA ASP A 46 -6.25 -19.31 12.58
C ASP A 46 -5.06 -18.39 12.27
N PHE A 47 -5.28 -17.22 11.68
CA PHE A 47 -4.25 -16.22 11.40
C PHE A 47 -3.57 -15.75 12.69
N VAL A 48 -4.32 -15.27 13.69
CA VAL A 48 -3.74 -14.78 14.96
C VAL A 48 -2.95 -15.88 15.70
N SER A 49 -3.37 -17.13 15.59
CA SER A 49 -2.67 -18.27 16.20
C SER A 49 -1.34 -18.60 15.50
N ALA A 50 -1.26 -18.37 14.19
CA ALA A 50 -0.10 -18.69 13.37
C ALA A 50 0.93 -17.55 13.28
N THR A 51 0.58 -16.36 13.78
CA THR A 51 1.32 -15.11 13.55
C THR A 51 1.91 -14.56 14.84
N GLU A 52 3.07 -13.91 14.75
CA GLU A 52 3.71 -13.20 15.87
C GLU A 52 3.40 -11.69 15.85
N ASN A 53 3.46 -11.03 17.02
CA ASN A 53 3.24 -9.57 17.09
C ASN A 53 4.40 -8.85 16.39
N GLY A 54 4.09 -7.84 15.57
CA GLY A 54 5.09 -7.08 14.82
C GLY A 54 5.65 -7.84 13.61
N GLN A 55 5.14 -9.04 13.30
CA GLN A 55 5.52 -9.77 12.10
C GLN A 55 4.94 -9.10 10.85
N GLU A 56 5.77 -8.96 9.82
CA GLU A 56 5.40 -8.40 8.53
C GLU A 56 4.87 -9.49 7.59
N TYR A 57 3.84 -9.16 6.83
CA TYR A 57 3.26 -9.99 5.77
C TYR A 57 3.39 -9.26 4.46
N VAL A 58 3.69 -10.03 3.42
CA VAL A 58 3.97 -9.49 2.09
C VAL A 58 3.24 -10.32 1.04
N ILE A 59 2.56 -9.62 0.13
CA ILE A 59 1.88 -10.20 -1.02
C ILE A 59 2.57 -9.67 -2.27
N GLY A 60 3.14 -10.56 -3.08
CA GLY A 60 3.75 -10.18 -4.35
C GLY A 60 2.70 -9.62 -5.32
N ALA A 61 2.99 -8.47 -5.92
CA ALA A 61 2.15 -7.84 -6.93
C ALA A 61 2.71 -8.15 -8.32
N SER A 62 2.35 -9.33 -8.87
CA SER A 62 2.86 -9.79 -10.18
C SER A 62 2.45 -8.88 -11.34
N ASP A 63 1.36 -8.13 -11.18
CA ASP A 63 0.97 -7.05 -12.07
C ASP A 63 0.88 -5.75 -11.25
N PRO A 64 1.89 -4.87 -11.32
CA PRO A 64 1.91 -3.59 -10.60
C PRO A 64 0.80 -2.62 -11.03
N SER A 65 0.25 -2.79 -12.23
CA SER A 65 -0.79 -1.92 -12.79
C SER A 65 -2.21 -2.34 -12.39
N ALA A 66 -2.34 -3.49 -11.74
CA ALA A 66 -3.62 -4.04 -11.38
C ALA A 66 -4.35 -3.19 -10.32
N SER A 67 -5.68 -3.15 -10.41
CA SER A 67 -6.53 -2.35 -9.53
C SER A 67 -6.38 -2.69 -8.03
N TYR A 68 -5.94 -3.91 -7.68
CA TYR A 68 -5.71 -4.29 -6.29
C TYR A 68 -4.54 -3.54 -5.65
N VAL A 69 -3.56 -3.06 -6.43
CA VAL A 69 -2.42 -2.28 -5.92
C VAL A 69 -2.91 -0.91 -5.43
N ARG A 70 -3.75 -0.23 -6.23
CA ARG A 70 -4.42 1.00 -5.82
C ARG A 70 -5.34 0.77 -4.62
N THR A 71 -6.17 -0.27 -4.70
CA THR A 71 -7.09 -0.67 -3.62
C THR A 71 -6.34 -0.85 -2.30
N PHE A 72 -5.16 -1.46 -2.34
CA PHE A 72 -4.32 -1.68 -1.16
C PHE A 72 -3.92 -0.36 -0.49
N ALA A 73 -3.52 0.63 -1.29
CA ALA A 73 -3.14 1.94 -0.78
C ALA A 73 -4.32 2.69 -0.16
N GLU A 74 -5.43 2.79 -0.89
CA GLU A 74 -6.63 3.52 -0.46
C GLU A 74 -7.26 2.87 0.78
N PHE A 75 -7.33 1.54 0.80
CA PHE A 75 -7.82 0.81 1.97
C PHE A 75 -6.83 0.89 3.14
N GLY A 76 -5.53 0.78 2.86
CA GLY A 76 -4.45 0.97 3.82
C GLY A 76 -4.51 2.31 4.53
N LYS A 77 -4.70 3.41 3.78
CA LYS A 77 -4.89 4.77 4.30
C LYS A 77 -5.98 4.83 5.38
N ARG A 78 -7.13 4.22 5.08
CA ARG A 78 -8.26 4.18 6.02
C ARG A 78 -7.94 3.30 7.22
N ALA A 79 -7.32 2.14 6.99
CA ALA A 79 -7.00 1.18 8.03
C ALA A 79 -6.03 1.73 9.08
N VAL A 80 -4.98 2.46 8.68
CA VAL A 80 -4.02 3.09 9.62
C VAL A 80 -4.65 4.23 10.43
N THR A 81 -5.78 4.78 9.97
CA THR A 81 -6.58 5.74 10.76
C THR A 81 -7.43 5.04 11.83
N GLU A 82 -7.89 3.82 11.55
CA GLU A 82 -8.73 3.01 12.45
C GLU A 82 -7.90 2.18 13.46
N ARG A 83 -6.62 1.91 13.15
CA ARG A 83 -5.71 1.06 13.94
C ARG A 83 -4.32 1.69 14.01
N ASP A 84 -4.01 2.35 15.12
CA ASP A 84 -2.73 3.06 15.30
C ASP A 84 -1.50 2.15 15.34
N ASP A 85 -1.69 0.85 15.59
CA ASP A 85 -0.63 -0.16 15.64
C ASP A 85 -0.36 -0.83 14.28
N LEU A 86 -1.21 -0.56 13.28
CA LEU A 86 -1.09 -1.09 11.92
C LEU A 86 -0.13 -0.21 11.11
N PHE A 87 0.76 -0.85 10.36
CA PHE A 87 1.59 -0.17 9.37
C PHE A 87 1.46 -0.87 8.02
N ILE A 88 1.39 -0.06 6.97
CA ILE A 88 1.20 -0.49 5.58
C ILE A 88 2.35 0.05 4.74
N PHE A 89 2.88 -0.74 3.81
CA PHE A 89 4.02 -0.35 3.01
C PHE A 89 4.07 -1.03 1.65
N PHE A 90 4.79 -0.42 0.72
CA PHE A 90 5.22 -1.06 -0.52
C PHE A 90 6.66 -1.54 -0.37
N ILE A 91 7.00 -2.65 -1.03
CA ILE A 91 8.38 -3.09 -1.24
C ILE A 91 8.65 -3.04 -2.74
N LEU A 92 9.69 -2.31 -3.13
CA LEU A 92 10.30 -2.38 -4.45
C LEU A 92 11.61 -3.15 -4.35
N GLU A 93 11.68 -4.31 -5.01
CA GLU A 93 12.91 -5.10 -5.09
C GLU A 93 13.56 -4.92 -6.45
N ASP A 94 14.82 -4.53 -6.47
CA ASP A 94 15.61 -4.41 -7.70
C ASP A 94 15.96 -5.80 -8.24
N ALA A 95 15.44 -6.14 -9.41
CA ALA A 95 15.66 -7.45 -10.03
C ALA A 95 17.13 -7.65 -10.48
N THR A 96 17.91 -6.57 -10.59
CA THR A 96 19.28 -6.59 -11.10
C THR A 96 20.33 -6.65 -9.99
N VAL A 97 19.94 -6.35 -8.74
CA VAL A 97 20.83 -6.31 -7.58
C VAL A 97 20.23 -7.14 -6.44
N SER A 98 20.91 -8.24 -6.10
CA SER A 98 20.46 -9.15 -5.03
C SER A 98 20.31 -8.42 -3.70
N ASN A 99 19.18 -8.66 -3.01
CA ASN A 99 18.83 -8.12 -1.69
C ASN A 99 18.71 -6.59 -1.62
N ASN A 100 18.48 -5.93 -2.76
CA ASN A 100 18.25 -4.49 -2.79
C ASN A 100 16.74 -4.21 -2.78
N GLN A 101 16.23 -3.84 -1.60
CA GLN A 101 14.81 -3.61 -1.37
C GLN A 101 14.60 -2.22 -0.80
N PHE A 102 13.60 -1.52 -1.36
CA PHE A 102 13.19 -0.19 -0.94
C PHE A 102 11.78 -0.25 -0.39
N ARG A 103 11.55 0.40 0.74
CA ARG A 103 10.25 0.42 1.40
C ARG A 103 9.65 1.81 1.34
N ILE A 104 8.36 1.88 1.06
CA ILE A 104 7.56 3.11 1.13
C ILE A 104 6.46 2.85 2.13
N TYR A 105 6.57 3.44 3.32
CA TYR A 105 5.55 3.29 4.37
C TYR A 105 4.43 4.30 4.17
N LEU A 106 3.18 3.87 4.23
CA LEU A 106 2.04 4.77 4.26
C LEU A 106 1.87 5.31 5.68
N LYS A 107 1.74 6.62 5.80
CA LYS A 107 1.50 7.32 7.05
C LYS A 107 0.01 7.62 7.19
N LYS A 108 -0.43 7.71 8.44
CA LYS A 108 -1.72 8.28 8.80
C LYS A 108 -1.75 9.77 8.44
N ASP A 109 -2.91 10.26 8.00
CA ASP A 109 -3.08 11.69 7.74
C ASP A 109 -2.88 12.49 9.03
N ASP A 110 -2.19 13.64 8.93
CA ASP A 110 -2.15 14.61 10.01
C ASP A 110 -3.58 15.17 10.21
N PRO A 111 -4.19 15.04 11.41
CA PRO A 111 -5.53 15.55 11.67
C PRO A 111 -5.67 17.07 11.46
N GLU A 112 -4.58 17.83 11.45
CA GLU A 112 -4.56 19.27 11.18
C GLU A 112 -4.37 19.59 9.68
N ALA A 113 -4.05 18.60 8.83
CA ALA A 113 -3.84 18.78 7.40
C ALA A 113 -5.01 18.20 6.58
N GLU A 114 -5.67 19.06 5.78
CA GLU A 114 -6.61 18.59 4.76
C GLU A 114 -5.85 18.11 3.53
N LEU A 115 -5.56 16.81 3.46
CA LEU A 115 -5.07 16.20 2.23
C LEU A 115 -6.22 15.96 1.22
N PRO A 116 -5.97 16.12 -0.08
CA PRO A 116 -6.90 15.67 -1.11
C PRO A 116 -7.24 14.18 -0.96
N GLU A 117 -8.46 13.79 -1.40
CA GLU A 117 -9.05 12.47 -1.17
C GLU A 117 -8.13 11.29 -1.54
N TYR A 118 -7.38 11.40 -2.64
CA TYR A 118 -6.52 10.34 -3.18
C TYR A 118 -5.04 10.49 -2.82
N GLN A 119 -4.69 11.45 -1.97
CA GLN A 119 -3.32 11.66 -1.50
C GLN A 119 -3.13 10.98 -0.14
N ILE A 120 -1.97 10.37 0.03
CA ILE A 120 -1.59 9.63 1.22
C ILE A 120 -0.18 10.07 1.58
N TYR A 121 0.05 10.50 2.82
CA TYR A 121 1.40 10.73 3.30
C TYR A 121 2.20 9.43 3.29
N CYS A 122 3.47 9.49 2.94
CA CYS A 122 4.34 8.33 2.97
C CYS A 122 5.76 8.68 3.43
N ASP A 123 6.48 7.66 3.92
CA ASP A 123 7.90 7.72 4.15
C ASP A 123 8.61 6.95 3.04
N GLY A 124 9.19 7.69 2.09
CA GLY A 124 9.87 7.15 0.92
C GLY A 124 11.10 7.96 0.51
N PHE A 125 11.63 8.81 1.40
CA PHE A 125 12.77 9.69 1.08
C PHE A 125 14.07 8.92 0.81
N ASP A 126 14.21 7.73 1.39
CA ASP A 126 15.35 6.84 1.17
C ASP A 126 15.21 6.01 -0.13
N VAL A 127 14.08 6.11 -0.84
CA VAL A 127 13.85 5.37 -2.08
C VAL A 127 14.53 6.07 -3.25
N PRO A 128 15.36 5.37 -4.06
CA PRO A 128 15.99 5.96 -5.22
C PRO A 128 14.98 6.55 -6.21
N ARG A 129 15.36 7.69 -6.81
CA ARG A 129 14.48 8.41 -7.75
C ARG A 129 14.02 7.54 -8.91
N ASP A 130 14.86 6.66 -9.43
CA ASP A 130 14.53 5.76 -10.53
C ASP A 130 13.52 4.69 -10.13
N ALA A 131 13.55 4.21 -8.89
CA ALA A 131 12.52 3.32 -8.35
C ALA A 131 11.17 4.05 -8.21
N LEU A 132 11.18 5.30 -7.72
CA LEU A 132 9.98 6.14 -7.65
C LEU A 132 9.40 6.42 -9.05
N VAL A 133 10.25 6.74 -10.03
CA VAL A 133 9.81 6.95 -11.43
C VAL A 133 9.18 5.68 -12.00
N TRP A 134 9.81 4.51 -11.78
CA TRP A 134 9.24 3.24 -12.20
C TRP A 134 7.86 3.00 -11.58
N MET A 135 7.69 3.30 -10.29
CA MET A 135 6.39 3.13 -9.63
C MET A 135 5.32 4.07 -10.20
N GLN A 136 5.67 5.31 -10.53
CA GLN A 136 4.73 6.22 -11.21
C GLN A 136 4.30 5.68 -12.59
N GLU A 137 5.22 5.07 -13.34
CA GLU A 137 4.95 4.53 -14.68
C GLU A 137 4.16 3.22 -14.63
N GLN A 138 4.51 2.28 -13.74
CA GLN A 138 3.93 0.94 -13.71
C GLN A 138 2.68 0.84 -12.83
N VAL A 139 2.64 1.59 -11.73
CA VAL A 139 1.48 1.61 -10.81
C VAL A 139 0.49 2.72 -11.20
N GLY A 140 0.94 3.73 -11.95
CA GLY A 140 0.10 4.86 -12.32
C GLY A 140 -0.14 5.85 -11.17
N CYS A 141 0.78 5.93 -10.22
CA CYS A 141 0.74 6.88 -9.10
C CYS A 141 1.57 8.14 -9.38
N ARG A 142 1.49 9.13 -8.48
CA ARG A 142 2.34 10.33 -8.49
C ARG A 142 2.93 10.57 -7.12
N PHE A 143 4.18 11.03 -7.08
CA PHE A 143 4.83 11.46 -5.84
C PHE A 143 4.92 12.98 -5.76
N TYR A 144 4.57 13.50 -4.58
CA TYR A 144 4.70 14.90 -4.23
C TYR A 144 5.59 15.03 -3.01
N VAL A 145 6.30 16.15 -2.92
CA VAL A 145 7.14 16.49 -1.77
C VAL A 145 6.82 17.93 -1.41
N THR A 146 6.68 18.23 -0.13
CA THR A 146 6.45 19.60 0.35
C THR A 146 7.63 20.51 0.01
N GLU A 147 7.41 21.83 -0.05
CA GLU A 147 8.47 22.79 -0.44
C GLU A 147 9.70 22.73 0.49
N ASP A 148 9.47 22.51 1.78
CA ASP A 148 10.48 22.34 2.82
C ASP A 148 11.09 20.93 2.85
N ARG A 149 10.57 20.00 2.03
CA ARG A 149 10.96 18.59 1.93
C ARG A 149 10.84 17.82 3.24
N SER A 150 9.93 18.24 4.13
CA SER A 150 9.64 17.54 5.37
C SER A 150 8.71 16.34 5.17
N GLU A 151 7.80 16.42 4.18
CA GLU A 151 6.81 15.39 3.92
C GLU A 151 6.78 14.96 2.45
N MET A 152 6.44 13.69 2.26
CA MET A 152 6.23 13.07 0.96
C MET A 152 4.83 12.50 0.89
N MET A 153 4.18 12.60 -0.26
CA MET A 153 2.85 12.06 -0.50
C MET A 153 2.84 11.23 -1.77
N ILE A 154 2.04 10.17 -1.76
CA ILE A 154 1.69 9.40 -2.95
C ILE A 154 0.22 9.68 -3.30
N GLU A 155 -0.05 9.89 -4.58
CA GLU A 155 -1.39 10.07 -5.12
C GLU A 155 -1.70 8.97 -6.13
N PHE A 156 -2.89 8.40 -6.03
CA PHE A 156 -3.45 7.48 -7.02
C PHE A 156 -4.53 8.23 -7.81
N PRO A 157 -4.18 8.90 -8.93
CA PRO A 157 -5.11 9.72 -9.67
C PRO A 157 -6.35 8.92 -10.08
N TYR A 158 -7.52 9.55 -9.93
CA TYR A 158 -8.78 8.96 -10.33
C TYR A 158 -8.81 8.70 -11.84
N GLN A 159 -8.73 7.44 -12.25
CA GLN A 159 -8.89 6.99 -13.64
C GLN A 159 -10.37 6.74 -14.00
N GLY A 160 -11.28 7.66 -13.64
CA GLY A 160 -12.64 7.62 -14.18
C GLY A 160 -12.66 7.88 -15.70
N PRO A 161 -13.82 7.79 -16.36
CA PRO A 161 -13.94 7.92 -17.82
C PRO A 161 -13.67 9.34 -18.39
N GLU A 162 -12.93 10.20 -17.68
CA GLU A 162 -12.53 11.51 -18.19
C GLU A 162 -11.04 11.51 -18.53
N GLU A 163 -10.76 11.64 -19.83
CA GLU A 163 -9.45 11.90 -20.40
C GLU A 163 -8.73 13.02 -19.63
N LEU A 164 -7.53 12.74 -19.12
CA LEU A 164 -6.65 13.80 -18.66
C LEU A 164 -6.24 14.65 -19.87
N PRO A 165 -6.37 15.99 -19.82
CA PRO A 165 -5.81 16.85 -20.86
C PRO A 165 -4.29 16.68 -20.85
N VAL A 166 -3.75 16.30 -22.01
CA VAL A 166 -2.32 16.31 -22.30
C VAL A 166 -1.84 17.75 -22.14
N ILE A 167 -1.04 18.02 -21.11
CA ILE A 167 -0.29 19.27 -21.03
C ILE A 167 0.77 19.20 -22.13
N GLN A 168 0.63 20.07 -23.13
CA GLN A 168 1.63 20.32 -24.19
C GLN A 168 2.76 21.20 -23.67
#